data_AF-A0A350YWQ0-F1
#
_entry.id   AF-A0A350YWQ0-F1
#
_cell.length_a   1.000
_cell.length_b   1.000
_cell.length_c   1.000
_cell.angle_alpha   90.00
_cell.angle_beta   90.00
_cell.angle_gamma   90.00
#
_symmetry.space_group_name_H-M   'P 1'
#
loop_
_entity.id
_entity.type
_entity.pdbx_description
1 polymer ?
#
loop_
_entity_poly.entity_id
_entity_poly.type
_entity_poly.pdbx_seq_one_letter_code
_entity_poly.pdbx_strand_id
1 'polypeptide(L)'
;GGIMPDIFVPADTAGRSEYFNKVAQRGLVYQYAFQYTDQYRDQLKRFITVSEMEKWLDKQNLMDGFVKYAAGKGVPANQGGLRISGQIIETQLKAYIARNIMGEEGFYPIIQQIDKTLLKAIEVSRQNLLVENLK
;
A
#
# COMPACT_ATOMS: atom_id res chain seq x y z
N GLY A 1 7.30 17.83 -17.47
CA GLY A 1 8.18 16.87 -18.16
C GLY A 1 8.35 15.67 -17.25
N GLY A 2 7.93 14.50 -17.71
CA GLY A 2 8.01 13.25 -16.96
C GLY A 2 7.61 12.12 -17.89
N ILE A 3 8.60 11.66 -18.64
CA ILE A 3 8.52 10.53 -19.58
C ILE A 3 8.19 9.27 -18.78
N MET A 4 7.03 8.67 -19.07
CA MET A 4 6.67 7.33 -18.63
C MET A 4 7.45 6.34 -19.50
N PRO A 5 8.24 5.40 -18.95
CA PRO A 5 8.97 4.46 -19.78
C PRO A 5 8.02 3.38 -20.31
N ASP A 6 7.95 3.27 -21.64
CA ASP A 6 7.26 2.21 -22.39
C ASP A 6 8.04 0.89 -22.39
N ILE A 7 8.52 0.45 -21.22
CA ILE A 7 9.16 -0.86 -21.09
C ILE A 7 8.24 -1.75 -20.27
N PHE A 8 7.50 -2.60 -20.97
CA PHE A 8 6.83 -3.75 -20.37
C PHE A 8 7.90 -4.79 -19.99
N VAL A 9 8.39 -4.69 -18.76
CA VAL A 9 9.14 -5.78 -18.13
C VAL A 9 8.08 -6.70 -17.50
N PRO A 10 7.95 -7.98 -17.90
CA PRO A 10 7.21 -8.95 -17.11
C PRO A 10 8.06 -9.23 -15.88
N ALA A 11 8.05 -8.29 -14.94
CA ALA A 11 8.64 -8.53 -13.64
C ALA A 11 7.82 -9.66 -13.02
N ASP A 12 8.54 -10.63 -12.48
CA ASP A 12 8.04 -11.60 -11.52
C ASP A 12 7.33 -10.81 -10.40
N THR A 13 6.06 -10.47 -10.62
CA THR A 13 5.30 -9.45 -9.89
C THR A 13 4.52 -10.12 -8.78
N ALA A 14 5.20 -11.01 -8.05
CA ALA A 14 4.62 -11.62 -6.87
C ALA A 14 4.05 -10.50 -5.97
N GLY A 15 2.77 -10.62 -5.60
CA GLY A 15 2.07 -9.63 -4.77
C GLY A 15 1.54 -8.37 -5.46
N ARG A 16 1.71 -8.15 -6.78
CA ARG A 16 1.10 -7.01 -7.49
C ARG A 16 -0.05 -7.45 -8.37
N SER A 17 -1.22 -6.83 -8.18
CA SER A 17 -2.42 -7.11 -8.95
C SER A 17 -2.67 -6.08 -10.05
N GLU A 18 -3.56 -6.39 -10.99
CA GLU A 18 -4.05 -5.40 -11.97
C GLU A 18 -4.69 -4.19 -11.27
N TYR A 19 -5.36 -4.42 -10.14
CA TYR A 19 -5.90 -3.33 -9.31
C TYR A 19 -4.79 -2.42 -8.79
N PHE A 20 -3.71 -2.99 -8.26
CA PHE A 20 -2.52 -2.23 -7.84
C PHE A 20 -1.95 -1.40 -8.99
N ASN A 21 -1.81 -2.00 -10.17
CA ASN A 21 -1.28 -1.29 -11.33
C ASN A 21 -2.15 -0.09 -11.71
N LYS A 22 -3.48 -0.25 -11.71
CA LYS A 22 -4.43 0.84 -12.00
C LYS A 22 -4.33 1.99 -11.00
N VAL A 23 -4.28 1.70 -9.70
CA VAL A 23 -4.18 2.74 -8.68
C VAL A 23 -2.80 3.41 -8.68
N ALA A 24 -1.74 2.66 -8.95
CA ALA A 24 -0.37 3.17 -9.03
C ALA A 24 -0.16 4.07 -10.24
N GLN A 25 -0.62 3.65 -11.43
CA GLN A 25 -0.54 4.44 -12.66
C GLN A 25 -1.23 5.81 -12.52
N ARG A 26 -2.34 5.85 -11.77
CA ARG A 26 -3.09 7.07 -11.49
C ARG A 26 -2.59 7.84 -10.26
N GLY A 27 -1.56 7.34 -9.57
CA GLY A 27 -1.00 7.95 -8.36
C GLY A 27 -1.98 8.04 -7.18
N LEU A 28 -3.02 7.21 -7.15
CA LEU A 28 -4.14 7.37 -6.21
C LEU A 28 -3.75 7.11 -4.76
N VAL A 29 -2.76 6.22 -4.53
CA VAL A 29 -2.25 5.90 -3.19
C VAL A 29 -1.65 7.14 -2.54
N TYR A 30 -0.75 7.84 -3.26
CA TYR A 30 -0.13 9.06 -2.77
C TYR A 30 -1.14 10.19 -2.58
N GLN A 31 -2.05 10.39 -3.55
CA GLN A 31 -3.08 11.43 -3.47
C GLN A 31 -4.01 11.22 -2.27
N TYR A 32 -4.47 10.00 -2.04
CA TYR A 32 -5.32 9.69 -0.89
C TYR A 32 -4.57 9.86 0.43
N ALA A 33 -3.31 9.42 0.50
CA ALA A 33 -2.47 9.62 1.68
C ALA A 33 -2.28 11.12 2.01
N PHE A 34 -2.07 11.96 0.98
CA PHE A 34 -1.98 13.41 1.14
C PHE A 34 -3.30 14.01 1.66
N GLN A 35 -4.43 13.68 1.02
CA GLN A 35 -5.76 14.13 1.45
C GLN A 35 -6.07 13.70 2.89
N TYR A 36 -5.78 12.45 3.23
CA TYR A 36 -5.94 11.93 4.58
C TYR A 36 -5.08 12.70 5.58
N THR A 37 -3.83 12.99 5.21
CA THR A 37 -2.92 13.76 6.07
C THR A 37 -3.48 15.16 6.33
N ASP A 38 -3.97 15.85 5.31
CA ASP A 38 -4.56 17.18 5.47
C ASP A 38 -5.79 17.17 6.37
N GLN A 39 -6.68 16.19 6.18
CA GLN A 39 -7.89 16.05 6.99
C GLN A 39 -7.61 15.77 8.47
N TYR A 40 -6.57 14.99 8.77
CA TYR A 40 -6.24 14.55 10.13
C TYR A 40 -4.95 15.18 10.67
N ARG A 41 -4.49 16.30 10.09
CA ARG A 41 -3.16 16.88 10.33
C ARG A 41 -2.89 17.17 11.80
N ASP A 42 -3.86 17.74 12.51
CA ASP A 42 -3.72 18.11 13.92
C ASP A 42 -3.64 16.90 14.85
N GLN A 43 -4.27 15.78 14.47
CA GLN A 43 -4.16 14.52 15.21
C GLN A 43 -2.80 13.86 14.92
N LEU A 44 -2.41 13.82 13.65
CA LEU A 44 -1.18 13.16 13.22
C LEU A 44 0.09 13.84 13.77
N LYS A 45 0.09 15.17 13.89
CA LYS A 45 1.20 15.93 14.49
C LYS A 45 1.44 15.65 15.97
N ARG A 46 0.51 15.00 16.66
CA ARG A 46 0.64 14.67 18.10
C ARG A 46 1.51 13.44 18.34
N PHE A 47 1.74 12.61 17.33
CA PHE A 47 2.61 11.45 17.46
C PHE A 47 4.07 11.87 17.45
N ILE A 48 4.84 11.36 18.41
CA ILE A 48 6.27 11.65 18.51
C ILE A 48 7.07 10.62 17.71
N THR A 49 6.60 9.38 17.69
CA THR A 49 7.26 8.28 16.98
C THR A 49 6.43 7.72 15.84
N VAL A 50 7.11 7.19 14.83
CA VAL A 50 6.51 6.50 13.69
C VAL A 50 5.65 5.31 14.14
N SER A 51 6.12 4.57 15.16
CA SER A 51 5.41 3.41 15.68
C SER A 51 4.08 3.77 16.35
N GLU A 52 4.00 4.89 17.05
CA GLU A 52 2.74 5.37 17.63
C GLU A 52 1.74 5.77 16.55
N MET A 53 2.22 6.49 15.53
CA MET A 53 1.39 6.88 14.38
C MET A 53 0.88 5.66 13.63
N GLU A 54 1.75 4.69 13.33
CA GLU A 54 1.39 3.46 12.63
C GLU A 54 0.32 2.67 13.39
N LYS A 55 0.51 2.44 14.70
CA LYS A 55 -0.48 1.78 15.57
C LYS A 55 -1.83 2.50 15.61
N TRP A 56 -1.83 3.82 15.49
CA TRP A 56 -3.06 4.59 15.40
C TRP A 56 -3.72 4.42 14.03
N LEU A 57 -2.93 4.49 12.95
CA LEU A 57 -3.38 4.31 11.56
C LEU A 57 -3.97 2.91 11.32
N ASP A 58 -3.43 1.86 11.97
CA ASP A 58 -3.97 0.49 11.95
C ASP A 58 -5.44 0.43 12.39
N LYS A 59 -5.91 1.42 13.18
CA LYS A 59 -7.28 1.47 13.70
C LYS A 59 -8.23 2.31 12.85
N GLN A 60 -7.74 3.03 11.83
CA GLN A 60 -8.53 4.03 11.09
C GLN A 60 -9.24 3.47 9.87
N ASN A 61 -9.14 2.16 9.61
CA ASN A 61 -9.71 1.51 8.44
C ASN A 61 -9.33 2.23 7.12
N LEU A 62 -8.03 2.51 6.97
CA LEU A 62 -7.48 3.27 5.84
C LEU A 62 -7.84 2.64 4.48
N MET A 63 -7.86 1.31 4.41
CA MET A 63 -8.12 0.57 3.19
C MET A 63 -9.54 0.81 2.67
N ASP A 64 -10.56 0.76 3.52
CA ASP A 64 -11.94 0.99 3.08
C ASP A 64 -12.14 2.42 2.58
N GLY A 65 -11.53 3.40 3.26
CA GLY A 65 -11.54 4.79 2.81
C GLY A 65 -10.84 4.96 1.46
N PHE A 66 -9.68 4.32 1.28
CA PHE A 66 -8.95 4.33 0.03
C PHE A 66 -9.74 3.67 -1.12
N VAL A 67 -10.38 2.53 -0.88
CA VAL A 67 -11.19 1.83 -1.89
C VAL A 67 -12.36 2.70 -2.35
N LYS A 68 -13.04 3.37 -1.42
CA LYS A 68 -14.11 4.33 -1.75
C LYS A 68 -13.57 5.52 -2.56
N TYR A 69 -12.42 6.06 -2.15
CA TYR A 69 -11.75 7.14 -2.87
C TYR A 69 -11.37 6.70 -4.31
N ALA A 70 -10.73 5.55 -4.45
CA ALA A 70 -10.31 5.00 -5.73
C ALA A 70 -11.50 4.73 -6.67
N ALA A 71 -12.60 4.21 -6.14
CA ALA A 71 -13.84 4.02 -6.88
C ALA A 71 -14.39 5.35 -7.41
N GLY A 72 -14.43 6.40 -6.57
CA GLY A 72 -14.79 7.76 -6.99
C GLY A 72 -13.84 8.38 -8.02
N LYS A 73 -12.62 7.86 -8.15
CA LYS A 73 -11.62 8.24 -9.17
C LYS A 73 -11.59 7.27 -10.36
N GLY A 74 -12.62 6.44 -10.52
CA GLY A 74 -12.80 5.55 -11.67
C GLY A 74 -11.95 4.28 -11.63
N VAL A 75 -11.52 3.83 -10.45
CA VAL A 75 -10.91 2.51 -10.23
C VAL A 75 -11.79 1.75 -9.21
N PRO A 76 -12.80 0.99 -9.67
CA PRO A 76 -13.70 0.28 -8.76
C PRO A 76 -12.97 -0.79 -7.97
N ALA A 77 -13.53 -1.11 -6.79
CA ALA A 77 -12.98 -2.15 -5.92
C ALA A 77 -12.84 -3.49 -6.66
N ASN A 78 -11.70 -4.15 -6.49
CA ASN A 78 -11.47 -5.50 -6.99
C ASN A 78 -10.98 -6.38 -5.85
N GLN A 79 -11.85 -7.24 -5.32
CA GLN A 79 -11.54 -8.07 -4.15
C GLN A 79 -10.36 -9.01 -4.40
N GLY A 80 -10.26 -9.61 -5.60
CA GLY A 80 -9.13 -10.47 -5.96
C GLY A 80 -7.82 -9.70 -5.94
N GLY A 81 -7.80 -8.50 -6.51
CA GLY A 81 -6.64 -7.62 -6.51
C GLY A 81 -6.29 -7.10 -5.12
N LEU A 82 -7.27 -6.71 -4.32
CA LEU A 82 -7.08 -6.31 -2.92
C LEU A 82 -6.55 -7.45 -2.06
N ARG A 83 -6.94 -8.70 -2.32
CA ARG A 83 -6.36 -9.86 -1.62
C ARG A 83 -4.89 -10.07 -1.98
N ILE A 84 -4.49 -9.79 -3.22
CA ILE A 84 -3.11 -9.96 -3.70
C ILE A 84 -2.22 -8.81 -3.22
N SER A 85 -2.68 -7.57 -3.34
CA SER A 85 -1.84 -6.37 -3.18
C SER A 85 -2.32 -5.41 -2.09
N GLY A 86 -3.36 -5.76 -1.33
CA GLY A 86 -3.94 -4.89 -0.31
C GLY A 86 -2.94 -4.49 0.76
N GLN A 87 -2.15 -5.44 1.25
CA GLN A 87 -1.09 -5.15 2.23
C GLN A 87 -0.05 -4.17 1.67
N ILE A 88 0.38 -4.34 0.41
CA ILE A 88 1.31 -3.40 -0.24
C ILE A 88 0.71 -2.00 -0.29
N ILE A 89 -0.56 -1.89 -0.71
CA ILE A 89 -1.26 -0.61 -0.80
C ILE A 89 -1.37 0.03 0.59
N GLU A 90 -1.75 -0.73 1.61
CA GLU A 90 -1.92 -0.22 2.97
C GLU A 90 -0.60 0.27 3.56
N THR A 91 0.48 -0.50 3.40
CA THR A 91 1.82 -0.09 3.82
C THR A 91 2.26 1.19 3.12
N GLN A 92 2.00 1.33 1.81
CA GLN A 92 2.28 2.57 1.09
C GLN A 92 1.46 3.75 1.62
N LEU A 93 0.17 3.56 1.90
CA LEU A 93 -0.67 4.60 2.49
C LEU A 93 -0.09 5.09 3.81
N LYS A 94 0.24 4.18 4.73
CA LYS A 94 0.83 4.51 6.03
C LYS A 94 2.18 5.21 5.88
N ALA A 95 3.04 4.70 5.00
CA ALA A 95 4.35 5.29 4.74
C ALA A 95 4.23 6.71 4.20
N TYR A 96 3.34 6.98 3.25
CA TYR A 96 3.13 8.32 2.71
C TYR A 96 2.50 9.27 3.73
N ILE A 97 1.55 8.82 4.55
CA ILE A 97 0.99 9.62 5.64
C ILE A 97 2.09 10.01 6.63
N ALA A 98 2.92 9.05 7.05
CA ALA A 98 4.05 9.30 7.94
C ALA A 98 5.07 10.26 7.30
N ARG A 99 5.37 10.10 6.01
CA ARG A 99 6.24 11.01 5.26
C ARG A 99 5.76 12.45 5.28
N ASN A 100 4.46 12.66 5.12
CA ASN A 100 3.87 14.01 5.08
C ASN A 100 3.93 14.73 6.44
N ILE A 101 4.24 14.04 7.54
CA ILE A 101 4.33 14.59 8.90
C ILE A 101 5.77 14.59 9.44
N MET A 102 6.49 13.48 9.25
CA MET A 102 7.80 13.21 9.85
C MET A 102 8.93 13.13 8.79
N GLY A 103 8.64 13.38 7.52
CA GLY A 103 9.62 13.28 6.44
C GLY A 103 10.10 11.84 6.20
N GLU A 104 11.32 11.70 5.69
CA GLU A 104 11.89 10.39 5.35
C GLU A 104 12.05 9.46 6.56
N GLU A 105 12.27 10.02 7.75
CA GLU A 105 12.34 9.27 9.01
C GLU A 105 11.02 8.56 9.33
N GLY A 106 9.88 9.15 8.93
CA GLY A 106 8.56 8.51 9.00
C GLY A 106 8.31 7.47 7.92
N PHE A 107 8.88 7.69 6.74
CA PHE A 107 8.62 6.88 5.56
C PHE A 107 9.31 5.51 5.61
N TYR A 108 10.63 5.51 5.82
CA TYR A 108 11.45 4.31 5.64
C TYR A 108 11.11 3.14 6.59
N PRO A 109 10.83 3.36 7.89
CA PRO A 109 10.48 2.27 8.80
C PRO A 109 9.22 1.50 8.39
N ILE A 110 8.28 2.18 7.73
CA ILE A 110 7.02 1.59 7.28
C ILE A 110 7.20 0.93 5.90
N ILE A 111 7.77 1.64 4.92
CA ILE A 111 7.84 1.15 3.54
C ILE A 111 8.67 -0.15 3.40
N GLN A 112 9.70 -0.32 4.24
CA GLN A 112 10.54 -1.54 4.27
C GLN A 112 9.76 -2.80 4.67
N GLN A 113 8.55 -2.66 5.21
CA GLN A 113 7.69 -3.81 5.49
C GLN A 113 7.18 -4.48 4.21
N ILE A 114 7.13 -3.77 3.07
CA ILE A 114 6.74 -4.36 1.78
C ILE A 114 7.67 -5.52 1.40
N ASP A 115 8.98 -5.36 1.58
CA ASP A 115 9.95 -6.42 1.26
C ASP A 115 9.71 -7.66 2.13
N LYS A 116 9.44 -7.46 3.43
CA LYS A 116 9.08 -8.54 4.35
C LYS A 116 7.79 -9.23 3.94
N THR A 117 6.77 -8.46 3.55
CA THR A 117 5.48 -8.96 3.08
C THR A 117 5.62 -9.77 1.79
N LEU A 118 6.41 -9.27 0.83
CA LEU A 118 6.65 -9.94 -0.44
C LEU A 118 7.36 -11.28 -0.23
N LEU A 119 8.43 -11.29 0.57
CA LEU A 119 9.15 -12.51 0.93
C LEU A 119 8.21 -13.53 1.58
N LYS A 120 7.34 -13.09 2.49
CA LYS A 120 6.39 -13.98 3.16
C LYS A 120 5.31 -14.52 2.21
N ALA A 121 4.79 -13.69 1.30
CA ALA A 121 3.81 -14.13 0.31
C ALA A 121 4.37 -15.19 -0.63
N ILE A 122 5.63 -15.03 -1.06
CA ILE A 122 6.34 -16.04 -1.87
C ILE A 122 6.52 -17.34 -1.09
N GLU A 123 6.92 -17.27 0.19
CA GLU A 123 7.06 -18.44 1.06
C GLU A 123 5.74 -19.22 1.19
N VAL A 124 4.64 -18.52 1.49
CA VAL A 124 3.31 -19.14 1.62
C VAL A 124 2.84 -19.73 0.30
N SER A 125 3.05 -19.03 -0.82
CA SER A 125 2.67 -19.54 -2.14
C SER A 125 3.42 -20.84 -2.48
N ARG A 126 4.71 -20.93 -2.16
CA ARG A 126 5.48 -22.18 -2.35
C ARG A 126 4.98 -23.30 -1.44
N GLN A 127 4.66 -23.00 -0.18
CA GLN A 127 4.10 -24.01 0.74
C GLN A 127 2.76 -24.55 0.23
N ASN A 128 1.86 -23.69 -0.26
CA ASN A 128 0.57 -24.12 -0.80
C ASN A 128 0.74 -25.03 -2.03
N LEU A 129 1.66 -24.70 -2.95
CA LEU A 129 1.99 -25.53 -4.11
C LEU A 129 2.53 -26.91 -3.71
N LEU A 130 3.34 -26.98 -2.64
CA LEU A 130 3.86 -28.25 -2.12
C LEU A 130 2.75 -29.10 -1.48
N VAL A 131 1.77 -28.50 -0.80
CA VAL A 131 0.64 -29.21 -0.18
C VAL A 131 -0.35 -29.75 -1.22
N GLU A 132 -0.57 -29.02 -2.32
CA GLU A 132 -1.43 -29.49 -3.42
C GLU A 132 -0.85 -30.67 -4.20
N ASN A 133 0.49 -30.75 -4.33
CA ASN A 133 1.16 -31.86 -5.02
C ASN A 133 1.29 -33.16 -4.19
N LEU A 134 0.82 -33.14 -2.93
CA LEU A 134 0.87 -34.28 -2.00
C LEU A 134 -0.50 -34.95 -1.80
N LYS A 135 -1.52 -34.58 -2.58
CA LYS A 135 -2.87 -35.18 -2.59
C LYS A 135 -3.14 -35.86 -3.92
#